data_AF-A0A932UN97-F1
#
_entry.id   AF-A0A932UN97-F1
#
_cell.length_a   1.000
_cell.length_b   1.000
_cell.length_c   1.000
_cell.angle_alpha   90.00
_cell.angle_beta   90.00
_cell.angle_gamma   90.00
#
_symmetry.space_group_name_H-M   'P 1'
#
loop_
_entity.id
_entity.type
_entity.pdbx_description
1 polymer ?
#
loop_
_entity_poly.entity_id
_entity_poly.type
_entity_poly.pdbx_seq_one_letter_code
_entity_poly.pdbx_strand_id
1 'polypeptide(L)'
;MLQRAQKYGQIVQSDPIRVIEAIVSAIGFLGAGTIFVAHRNSHVAGLTTAASIWATAAIGITVGLDRFPLAVGTAAVTLFILRGLPLLGIDPDPDPREDSSSTKPPGRDEL
;
A
#
# COMPACT_ATOMS: atom_id res chain seq x y z
N MET A 1 -24.73 21.67 42.73
CA MET A 1 -23.37 22.00 42.24
C MET A 1 -22.65 20.86 41.51
N LEU A 2 -23.16 19.61 41.52
CA LEU A 2 -22.47 18.46 40.89
C LEU A 2 -22.79 18.23 39.40
N GLN A 3 -23.74 18.96 38.81
CA GLN A 3 -24.09 18.82 37.38
C GLN A 3 -23.10 19.50 36.41
N ARG A 4 -22.28 20.45 36.89
CA ARG A 4 -21.33 21.20 36.04
C ARG A 4 -20.12 20.35 35.61
N ALA A 5 -19.73 19.35 36.40
CA ALA A 5 -18.58 18.49 36.12
C ALA A 5 -18.86 17.46 35.01
N GLN A 6 -20.08 16.90 34.94
CA GLN A 6 -20.47 15.98 33.87
C GLN A 6 -20.57 16.68 32.50
N LYS A 7 -20.96 17.97 32.48
CA LYS A 7 -21.10 18.74 31.25
C LYS A 7 -19.75 19.06 30.59
N TYR A 8 -18.64 19.08 31.34
CA TYR A 8 -17.29 19.25 30.78
C TYR A 8 -16.75 17.98 30.11
N GLY A 9 -17.15 16.78 30.54
CA GLY A 9 -16.81 15.51 29.87
C GLY A 9 -17.58 15.25 28.57
N GLN A 10 -18.60 16.06 28.28
CA GLN A 10 -19.42 15.95 27.07
C GLN A 10 -19.04 16.96 25.96
N ILE A 11 -18.40 18.08 26.30
CA ILE A 11 -17.88 19.04 25.30
C ILE A 11 -16.62 18.51 24.59
N VAL A 12 -16.01 17.47 25.15
CA VAL A 12 -15.01 16.62 24.49
C VAL A 12 -15.55 15.19 24.43
N GLN A 13 -16.78 15.01 23.92
CA GLN A 13 -17.15 13.72 23.32
C GLN A 13 -16.28 13.56 22.07
N SER A 14 -15.07 13.02 22.25
CA SER A 14 -14.24 12.54 21.16
C SER A 14 -15.03 11.41 20.49
N ASP A 15 -15.65 11.70 19.36
CA ASP A 15 -16.36 10.72 18.55
C ASP A 15 -15.31 9.93 17.74
N PRO A 16 -14.94 8.72 18.17
CA PRO A 16 -13.87 7.95 17.53
C PRO A 16 -14.20 7.64 16.08
N ILE A 17 -15.49 7.59 15.71
CA ILE A 17 -15.92 7.33 14.34
C ILE A 17 -15.46 8.47 13.43
N ARG A 18 -15.59 9.72 13.85
CA ARG A 18 -15.14 10.89 13.07
C ARG A 18 -13.64 10.89 12.84
N VAL A 19 -12.87 10.47 13.84
CA VAL A 19 -11.41 10.34 13.74
C VAL A 19 -11.05 9.25 12.71
N ILE A 20 -11.74 8.11 12.77
CA ILE A 20 -11.55 7.01 11.81
C ILE A 20 -11.92 7.45 10.39
N GLU A 21 -13.05 8.14 10.21
CA GLU A 21 -13.47 8.69 8.90
C GLU A 21 -12.43 9.64 8.31
N ALA A 22 -11.88 10.54 9.13
CA ALA A 22 -10.83 11.47 8.70
C ALA A 22 -9.55 10.73 8.28
N ILE A 23 -9.16 9.72 9.05
CA ILE A 23 -7.99 8.88 8.74
C ILE A 23 -8.20 8.14 7.41
N VAL A 24 -9.34 7.46 7.24
CA VAL A 24 -9.68 6.70 6.02
C VAL A 24 -9.68 7.60 4.78
N SER A 25 -10.24 8.81 4.90
CA SER A 25 -10.22 9.82 3.84
C SER A 25 -8.78 10.24 3.46
N ALA A 26 -7.93 10.53 4.46
CA ALA A 26 -6.53 10.92 4.23
C ALA A 26 -5.72 9.80 3.54
N ILE A 27 -5.93 8.55 3.95
CA ILE A 27 -5.21 7.41 3.36
C ILE A 27 -5.68 7.14 1.92
N GLY A 28 -6.97 7.34 1.62
CA GLY A 28 -7.48 7.24 0.25
C GLY A 28 -6.79 8.22 -0.70
N PHE A 29 -6.53 9.45 -0.23
CA PHE A 29 -5.76 10.43 -0.98
C PHE A 29 -4.30 10.00 -1.20
N LEU A 30 -3.63 9.48 -0.16
CA LEU A 30 -2.27 8.94 -0.27
C LEU A 30 -2.19 7.76 -1.26
N GLY A 31 -3.14 6.82 -1.17
CA GLY A 31 -3.24 5.66 -2.06
C GLY A 31 -3.37 6.08 -3.53
N ALA A 32 -4.28 7.02 -3.83
CA ALA A 32 -4.42 7.58 -5.18
C ALA A 32 -3.10 8.23 -5.64
N GLY A 33 -2.46 9.04 -4.80
CA GLY A 33 -1.18 9.68 -5.11
C GLY A 33 -0.09 8.69 -5.51
N THR A 34 0.01 7.55 -4.80
CA THR A 34 1.04 6.52 -5.12
C THR A 34 0.83 5.82 -6.46
N ILE A 35 -0.41 5.74 -6.96
CA ILE A 35 -0.73 5.13 -8.27
C ILE A 35 -0.37 6.11 -9.41
N PHE A 36 -0.65 7.40 -9.24
CA PHE A 36 -0.39 8.42 -10.28
C PHE A 36 1.10 8.75 -10.43
N VAL A 37 1.90 8.65 -9.37
CA VAL A 37 3.35 8.95 -9.42
C VAL A 37 4.12 7.99 -10.35
N ALA A 38 3.62 6.77 -10.54
CA ALA A 38 4.34 5.75 -11.29
C ALA A 38 4.07 5.78 -12.82
N HIS A 39 3.20 6.67 -13.29
CA HIS A 39 2.73 6.71 -14.68
C HIS A 39 3.74 7.26 -15.71
N ARG A 40 5.00 7.51 -15.34
CA ARG A 40 6.00 8.01 -16.30
C ARG A 40 6.23 7.07 -17.48
N ASN A 41 5.91 5.77 -17.35
CA ASN A 41 6.12 4.75 -18.37
C ASN A 41 4.88 3.88 -18.66
N SER A 42 3.67 4.44 -18.85
CA SER A 42 2.45 3.75 -19.37
C SER A 42 2.02 2.41 -18.71
N HIS A 43 2.70 1.98 -17.65
CA HIS A 43 2.44 0.79 -16.87
C HIS A 43 1.88 1.22 -15.52
N VAL A 44 0.84 0.54 -15.07
CA VAL A 44 0.23 0.77 -13.76
C VAL A 44 1.19 0.25 -12.68
N ALA A 45 2.18 1.06 -12.33
CA ALA A 45 3.09 0.78 -11.23
C ALA A 45 2.52 1.35 -9.90
N GLY A 46 2.73 0.64 -8.79
CA GLY A 46 2.32 1.12 -7.46
C GLY A 46 0.95 0.68 -6.94
N LEU A 47 0.19 -0.15 -7.67
CA LEU A 47 -1.10 -0.69 -7.19
C LEU A 47 -0.93 -1.48 -5.86
N THR A 48 0.11 -2.32 -5.80
CA THR A 48 0.48 -3.09 -4.60
C THR A 48 0.93 -2.18 -3.46
N THR A 49 1.64 -1.10 -3.77
CA THR A 49 2.07 -0.11 -2.79
C THR A 49 0.85 0.60 -2.18
N ALA A 50 -0.09 1.06 -3.01
CA ALA A 50 -1.33 1.68 -2.55
C ALA A 50 -2.15 0.74 -1.64
N ALA A 51 -2.29 -0.53 -2.02
CA ALA A 51 -2.97 -1.54 -1.22
C ALA A 51 -2.29 -1.77 0.14
N SER A 52 -0.95 -1.82 0.17
CA SER A 52 -0.19 -2.04 1.41
C SER A 52 -0.32 -0.87 2.40
N ILE A 53 -0.38 0.37 1.92
CA ILE A 53 -0.61 1.56 2.74
C ILE A 53 -1.99 1.51 3.38
N TRP A 54 -3.02 1.17 2.59
CA TRP A 54 -4.39 1.04 3.10
C TRP A 54 -4.50 -0.04 4.19
N ALA A 55 -3.92 -1.22 3.94
CA ALA A 55 -3.95 -2.33 4.88
C ALA A 55 -3.19 -2.01 6.20
N THR A 56 -2.01 -1.38 6.10
CA THR A 56 -1.22 -0.98 7.28
C THR A 56 -2.00 -0.01 8.17
N ALA A 57 -2.73 0.92 7.56
CA ALA A 57 -3.53 1.87 8.32
C ALA A 57 -4.78 1.25 8.96
N ALA A 58 -5.44 0.31 8.28
CA ALA A 58 -6.54 -0.47 8.87
C ALA A 58 -6.06 -1.26 10.11
N ILE A 59 -4.87 -1.84 10.05
CA ILE A 59 -4.23 -2.50 11.21
C ILE A 59 -3.99 -1.48 12.34
N GLY A 60 -3.44 -0.30 12.03
CA GLY A 60 -3.20 0.77 13.00
C GLY A 60 -4.47 1.23 13.73
N ILE A 61 -5.59 1.40 13.01
CA ILE A 61 -6.90 1.72 13.60
C ILE A 61 -7.36 0.58 14.53
N THR A 62 -7.20 -0.66 14.10
CA THR A 62 -7.60 -1.84 14.89
C THR A 62 -6.79 -1.96 16.19
N VAL A 63 -5.49 -1.64 16.14
CA VAL A 63 -4.61 -1.55 17.32
C VAL A 63 -5.05 -0.41 18.25
N GLY A 64 -5.36 0.76 17.69
CA GLY A 64 -5.84 1.92 18.46
C GLY A 64 -7.17 1.71 19.18
N LEU A 65 -7.96 0.72 18.75
CA LEU A 65 -9.23 0.32 19.38
C LEU A 65 -9.08 -0.80 20.43
N ASP A 66 -7.85 -1.14 20.84
CA ASP A 66 -7.53 -2.20 21.82
C ASP A 66 -7.95 -3.62 21.38
N ARG A 67 -8.21 -3.81 20.08
CA ARG A 67 -8.64 -5.09 19.49
C ARG A 67 -7.46 -5.91 19.00
N PHE A 68 -6.53 -6.22 19.90
CA PHE A 68 -5.30 -6.97 19.58
C PHE A 68 -5.51 -8.30 18.83
N PRO A 69 -6.52 -9.15 19.14
CA PRO A 69 -6.71 -10.41 18.41
C PRO A 69 -7.05 -10.18 16.93
N LEU A 70 -7.84 -9.14 16.64
CA LEU A 70 -8.19 -8.76 15.27
C LEU A 70 -7.00 -8.12 14.57
N ALA A 71 -6.22 -7.29 15.26
CA ALA A 71 -5.05 -6.63 14.69
C ALA A 71 -3.96 -7.62 14.25
N VAL A 72 -3.69 -8.64 15.06
CA VAL A 72 -2.72 -9.70 14.70
C VAL A 72 -3.23 -10.53 13.53
N GLY A 73 -4.52 -10.89 13.53
CA GLY A 73 -5.14 -11.64 12.43
C GLY A 73 -5.10 -10.88 11.09
N THR A 74 -5.47 -9.59 11.09
CA THR A 74 -5.44 -8.76 9.87
C THR A 74 -4.02 -8.51 9.37
N ALA A 75 -3.06 -8.30 10.28
CA ALA A 75 -1.65 -8.17 9.92
C ALA A 75 -1.09 -9.46 9.29
N ALA A 76 -1.40 -10.62 9.88
CA ALA A 76 -0.95 -11.92 9.36
C ALA A 76 -1.52 -12.20 7.96
N VAL A 77 -2.82 -11.95 7.74
CA VAL A 77 -3.45 -12.11 6.42
C VAL A 77 -2.87 -11.15 5.39
N THR A 78 -2.68 -9.88 5.76
CA THR A 78 -2.08 -8.87 4.87
C THR A 78 -0.67 -9.27 4.44
N LEU A 79 0.16 -9.70 5.40
CA LEU A 79 1.52 -10.19 5.10
C LEU A 79 1.50 -11.45 4.24
N PHE A 80 0.57 -12.38 4.51
CA PHE A 80 0.43 -13.60 3.70
C PHE A 80 0.08 -13.29 2.25
N ILE A 81 -0.85 -12.36 2.00
CA ILE A 81 -1.22 -11.95 0.64
C ILE A 81 -0.03 -11.25 -0.04
N LEU A 82 0.64 -10.33 0.67
CA LEU A 82 1.73 -9.54 0.09
C LEU A 82 3.00 -10.36 -0.18
N ARG A 83 3.31 -11.36 0.65
CA ARG A 83 4.47 -12.26 0.44
C ARG A 83 4.16 -13.54 -0.31
N GLY A 84 2.92 -14.00 -0.32
CA GLY A 84 2.52 -15.21 -1.05
C GLY A 84 2.49 -15.01 -2.57
N LEU A 85 2.18 -13.79 -3.02
CA LEU A 85 2.02 -13.48 -4.45
C LEU A 85 3.35 -13.36 -5.24
N PRO A 86 4.42 -12.73 -4.72
CA PRO A 86 5.73 -12.68 -5.41
C PRO A 86 6.44 -14.04 -5.49
N LEU A 87 6.02 -15.01 -4.66
CA LEU A 87 6.61 -16.34 -4.58
C LEU A 87 6.06 -17.30 -5.65
N LEU A 88 5.04 -16.90 -6.41
CA LEU A 88 4.42 -17.68 -7.47
C LEU A 88 5.04 -17.44 -8.87
N GLY A 89 6.29 -16.97 -8.92
CA GLY A 89 7.17 -17.13 -10.08
C GLY A 89 6.70 -16.51 -11.40
N ILE A 90 6.34 -15.22 -11.40
CA ILE A 90 6.29 -14.47 -12.68
C ILE A 90 7.72 -14.00 -12.97
N ASP A 91 8.49 -14.84 -13.64
CA ASP A 91 9.71 -14.41 -14.32
C ASP A 91 9.29 -13.51 -15.50
N PRO A 92 9.81 -12.28 -15.60
CA PRO A 92 9.59 -11.42 -16.76
C PRO A 92 10.13 -12.10 -18.02
N ASP A 93 9.28 -12.24 -19.03
CA ASP A 93 9.66 -12.74 -20.35
C ASP A 93 10.87 -11.94 -20.87
N PRO A 94 11.95 -12.59 -21.37
CA PRO A 94 13.13 -11.92 -21.89
C PRO A 94 12.74 -10.88 -22.95
N ASP A 95 13.28 -9.65 -22.86
CA ASP A 95 12.96 -8.57 -23.81
C ASP A 95 13.33 -9.02 -25.24
N PRO A 96 12.37 -9.09 -26.18
CA PRO A 96 12.62 -9.46 -27.56
C PRO A 96 13.55 -8.49 -28.33
N ARG A 97 14.10 -7.46 -27.67
CA ARG A 97 15.01 -6.46 -28.26
C ARG A 97 16.48 -6.71 -27.94
N GLU A 98 16.81 -7.66 -27.06
CA GLU A 98 18.20 -7.92 -26.65
C GLU A 98 18.97 -8.81 -27.65
N ASP A 99 18.28 -9.52 -28.55
CA ASP A 99 18.90 -10.41 -29.57
C ASP A 99 19.45 -9.66 -30.80
N SER A 100 18.98 -8.44 -31.05
CA SER A 100 19.25 -7.72 -32.29
C SER A 100 20.56 -6.93 -32.30
N SER A 101 21.18 -6.71 -31.13
CA SER A 101 22.40 -5.88 -31.01
C SER A 101 23.71 -6.66 -30.97
N SER A 102 23.66 -7.99 -30.81
CA SER A 102 24.86 -8.84 -30.70
C SER A 102 25.22 -9.58 -31.99
N THR A 103 24.62 -9.22 -33.13
CA THR A 103 25.17 -9.64 -34.43
C THR A 103 26.27 -8.67 -34.83
N LYS A 104 27.41 -8.74 -34.13
CA LYS A 104 28.66 -8.11 -34.56
C LYS A 104 29.03 -8.75 -35.91
N PRO A 105 28.96 -8.02 -37.04
CA PRO A 105 29.34 -8.61 -38.32
C PRO A 105 30.84 -8.98 -38.27
N PRO A 106 31.25 -10.06 -38.95
CA PRO A 106 32.65 -10.47 -39.00
C PRO A 106 33.49 -9.30 -39.52
N GLY A 107 34.64 -9.11 -38.87
CA GLY A 107 35.56 -8.02 -39.14
C GLY A 107 35.96 -7.98 -40.61
N ARG A 108 36.06 -6.77 -41.14
CA ARG A 108 36.58 -6.48 -42.48
C ARG A 108 38.10 -6.43 -42.45
N ASP A 109 38.72 -7.33 -41.68
CA ASP A 109 40.15 -7.56 -41.58
C ASP A 109 40.60 -8.80 -42.39
N GLU A 110 39.69 -9.42 -43.16
CA GLU A 110 39.97 -10.51 -44.11
C GLU A 110 40.01 -10.09 -45.59
N LEU A 111 40.18 -8.80 -45.91
CA LEU A 111 40.44 -8.28 -47.26
C LEU A 111 41.56 -7.23 -47.22
#